data_AF-A0A9C6XT38-F1
#
_entry.id   AF-A0A9C6XT38-F1
#
_cell.length_a   1.000
_cell.length_b   1.000
_cell.length_c   1.000
_cell.angle_alpha   90.00
_cell.angle_beta   90.00
_cell.angle_gamma   90.00
#
_symmetry.space_group_name_H-M   'P 1'
#
loop_
_entity.id
_entity.type
_entity.pdbx_description
1 polymer ?
#
loop_
_entity_poly.entity_id
_entity_poly.type
_entity_poly.pdbx_seq_one_letter_code
_entity_poly.pdbx_strand_id
1 'polypeptide(L)'
;MKRTFNRRRQHGLPTNPKSLEELGDIPDEFRLTLARKQFMCFDSFQEDEEGKRIIVFASKSSLKKLSRAKIWQADGTFDTAPDIFTKILAIHGEYRGETLPLAYALLPDKLESSYRRALLAILDTIEDFSLPAPHPTTFISDLEKGLNNAITALFPNAQLRLCLFHLRQAAFRKVQSLGLQAAYRDEEDSSVRDSFREMVGLAFVPPEDVEECFTEAKNNLPPAMHAFGEYFETTYVKGRVLRGRRRAAPPRYTPALWNQYLAALNNEPRTNNATEAWHNRFQTVVGKSHPTLFHLIKEFKKEEADSTVMMAELDAGKKIRQPQRAKYQRINQRLQRLAESYGQFKEEGRVLEYLRACGHNVGH
;
A
#
# COMPACT_ATOMS: atom_id res chain seq x y z
N MET A 1 -21.04 -23.14 -18.22
CA MET A 1 -19.70 -23.76 -18.40
C MET A 1 -18.63 -23.33 -17.39
N LYS A 2 -18.61 -22.09 -16.86
CA LYS A 2 -17.62 -21.65 -15.83
C LYS A 2 -17.69 -22.41 -14.49
N ARG A 3 -18.87 -22.88 -14.05
CA ARG A 3 -19.04 -23.65 -12.80
C ARG A 3 -18.42 -25.05 -12.84
N THR A 4 -18.40 -25.70 -14.00
CA THR A 4 -17.93 -27.09 -14.15
C THR A 4 -16.41 -27.21 -14.17
N PHE A 5 -15.70 -26.18 -14.66
CA PHE A 5 -14.24 -26.13 -14.65
C PHE A 5 -13.64 -25.92 -13.25
N ASN A 6 -14.31 -25.12 -12.39
CA ASN A 6 -13.85 -24.89 -11.02
C ASN A 6 -13.99 -26.12 -10.12
N ARG A 7 -14.96 -27.01 -10.39
CA ARG A 7 -15.17 -28.25 -9.61
C ARG A 7 -14.11 -29.32 -9.88
N ARG A 8 -13.58 -29.37 -11.12
CA ARG A 8 -12.49 -30.31 -11.48
C ARG A 8 -11.12 -29.94 -10.88
N ARG A 9 -10.88 -28.67 -10.53
CA ARG A 9 -9.62 -28.21 -9.89
C ARG A 9 -9.53 -28.52 -8.39
N GLN A 10 -10.63 -28.91 -7.74
CA GLN A 10 -10.68 -29.26 -6.32
C GLN A 10 -10.46 -30.75 -6.02
N HIS A 11 -10.42 -31.63 -7.04
CA HIS A 11 -10.09 -33.03 -6.81
C HIS A 11 -8.64 -33.16 -6.34
N GLY A 12 -8.47 -33.70 -5.13
CA GLY A 12 -7.15 -33.96 -4.50
C GLY A 12 -6.64 -32.86 -3.57
N LEU A 13 -7.41 -31.79 -3.29
CA LEU A 13 -7.06 -30.86 -2.22
C LEU A 13 -7.51 -31.40 -0.86
N PRO A 14 -6.76 -31.11 0.23
CA PRO A 14 -7.24 -31.40 1.58
C PRO A 14 -8.56 -30.68 1.85
N THR A 15 -9.35 -31.23 2.78
CA THR A 15 -10.58 -30.59 3.25
C THR A 15 -10.25 -29.19 3.78
N ASN A 16 -10.99 -28.18 3.32
CA ASN A 16 -10.75 -26.81 3.76
C ASN A 16 -11.10 -26.69 5.25
N PRO A 17 -10.18 -26.15 6.09
CA PRO A 17 -10.48 -25.90 7.49
C PRO A 17 -11.62 -24.88 7.64
N LYS A 18 -12.45 -25.04 8.67
CA LYS A 18 -13.49 -24.06 9.03
C LYS A 18 -13.06 -23.14 10.18
N SER A 19 -12.00 -23.50 10.90
CA SER A 19 -11.41 -22.67 11.95
C SER A 19 -9.88 -22.82 11.97
N LEU A 20 -9.21 -21.97 12.76
CA LEU A 20 -7.75 -22.07 12.92
C LEU A 20 -7.34 -23.33 13.69
N GLU A 21 -8.19 -23.80 14.61
CA GLU A 21 -7.99 -25.02 15.39
C GLU A 21 -8.09 -26.27 14.50
N GLU A 22 -9.03 -26.29 13.55
CA GLU A 22 -9.18 -27.39 12.58
C GLU A 22 -8.03 -27.48 11.57
N LEU A 23 -7.26 -26.40 11.35
CA LEU A 23 -6.22 -26.37 10.32
C LEU A 23 -5.06 -27.30 10.63
N GLY A 24 -4.65 -27.44 11.89
CA GLY A 24 -3.50 -28.25 12.27
C GLY A 24 -2.22 -27.90 11.48
N ASP A 25 -1.39 -28.89 11.19
CA ASP A 25 -0.20 -28.72 10.35
C ASP A 25 -0.55 -28.47 8.87
N ILE A 26 0.14 -27.51 8.24
CA ILE A 26 0.08 -27.35 6.77
C ILE A 26 0.72 -28.56 6.11
N PRO A 27 0.10 -29.26 5.14
CA PRO A 27 0.73 -30.39 4.47
C PRO A 27 1.99 -29.99 3.68
N ASP A 28 3.00 -30.85 3.64
CA ASP A 28 4.32 -30.56 3.06
C ASP A 28 4.27 -30.02 1.62
N GLU A 29 3.33 -30.50 0.81
CA GLU A 29 3.20 -30.02 -0.57
C GLU A 29 2.85 -28.53 -0.68
N PHE A 30 2.23 -27.95 0.35
CA PHE A 30 1.89 -26.53 0.44
C PHE A 30 3.00 -25.71 1.10
N ARG A 31 3.96 -26.36 1.77
CA ARG A 31 5.15 -25.71 2.34
C ARG A 31 6.23 -25.41 1.29
N LEU A 32 6.10 -25.96 0.08
CA LEU A 32 7.11 -25.88 -0.98
C LEU A 32 6.62 -25.07 -2.21
N THR A 33 7.56 -24.46 -2.94
CA THR A 33 7.31 -23.83 -4.25
C THR A 33 6.94 -24.88 -5.31
N LEU A 34 6.55 -24.44 -6.52
CA LEU A 34 6.38 -25.37 -7.65
C LEU A 34 7.68 -26.09 -8.04
N ALA A 35 8.82 -25.46 -7.78
CA ALA A 35 10.16 -26.06 -7.97
C ALA A 35 10.63 -26.89 -6.76
N ARG A 36 9.73 -27.23 -5.82
CA ARG A 36 9.99 -28.03 -4.61
C ARG A 36 11.06 -27.46 -3.67
N LYS A 37 11.19 -26.13 -3.62
CA LYS A 37 12.05 -25.42 -2.64
C LYS A 37 11.21 -24.94 -1.46
N GLN A 38 11.83 -24.67 -0.31
CA GLN A 38 11.14 -24.07 0.83
C GLN A 38 10.40 -22.78 0.40
N PHE A 39 9.13 -22.69 0.78
CA PHE A 39 8.27 -21.55 0.47
C PHE A 39 7.55 -21.00 1.70
N MET A 40 6.92 -21.86 2.50
CA MET A 40 6.42 -21.47 3.81
C MET A 40 7.64 -21.31 4.72
N CYS A 41 7.93 -20.08 5.13
CA CYS A 41 9.10 -19.76 5.93
C CYS A 41 8.77 -19.57 7.41
N PHE A 42 7.51 -19.30 7.74
CA PHE A 42 7.05 -19.16 9.12
C PHE A 42 5.61 -19.61 9.29
N ASP A 43 5.31 -20.24 10.42
CA ASP A 43 3.98 -20.63 10.85
C ASP A 43 3.92 -20.59 12.38
N SER A 44 3.14 -19.67 12.95
CA SER A 44 3.06 -19.48 14.41
C SER A 44 2.23 -20.53 15.14
N PHE A 45 1.82 -21.61 14.47
CA PHE A 45 0.98 -22.67 15.03
C PHE A 45 1.52 -23.25 16.34
N GLN A 46 2.84 -23.31 16.53
CA GLN A 46 3.49 -23.87 17.72
C GLN A 46 3.74 -22.85 18.85
N GLU A 47 3.33 -21.59 18.69
CA GLU A 47 3.66 -20.51 19.64
C GLU A 47 2.60 -20.28 20.73
N ASP A 48 1.68 -21.24 20.95
CA ASP A 48 0.66 -21.24 22.02
C ASP A 48 -0.14 -19.92 22.18
N GLU A 49 -0.40 -19.20 21.09
CA GLU A 49 -1.33 -18.07 21.07
C GLU A 49 -2.69 -18.50 20.48
N GLU A 50 -3.62 -18.84 21.37
CA GLU A 50 -4.97 -19.29 21.01
C GLU A 50 -5.68 -18.26 20.10
N GLY A 51 -6.20 -18.73 18.96
CA GLY A 51 -6.94 -17.91 17.99
C GLY A 51 -6.09 -16.93 17.15
N LYS A 52 -4.75 -16.97 17.23
CA LYS A 52 -3.86 -16.10 16.44
C LYS A 52 -2.79 -16.90 15.70
N ARG A 53 -3.07 -17.22 14.44
CA ARG A 53 -2.09 -17.86 13.55
C ARG A 53 -1.59 -16.88 12.49
N ILE A 54 -0.29 -16.83 12.29
CA ILE A 54 0.36 -16.10 11.21
C ILE A 54 1.14 -17.11 10.38
N ILE A 55 0.95 -17.09 9.05
CA ILE A 55 1.70 -17.93 8.13
C ILE A 55 2.35 -17.05 7.08
N VAL A 56 3.67 -17.19 6.89
CA VAL A 56 4.45 -16.40 5.93
C VAL A 56 5.01 -17.31 4.83
N PHE A 57 4.87 -16.86 3.60
CA PHE A 57 5.36 -17.52 2.40
C PHE A 57 6.34 -16.61 1.66
N ALA A 58 7.58 -17.06 1.52
CA ALA A 58 8.61 -16.43 0.69
C ALA A 58 9.68 -17.47 0.33
N SER A 59 10.13 -17.48 -0.93
CA SER A 59 11.25 -18.35 -1.33
C SER A 59 12.59 -17.65 -1.08
N LYS A 60 13.67 -18.42 -0.91
CA LYS A 60 15.04 -17.87 -0.78
C LYS A 60 15.40 -16.94 -1.94
N SER A 61 14.91 -17.21 -3.15
CA SER A 61 15.18 -16.38 -4.32
C SER A 61 14.48 -15.01 -4.24
N SER A 62 13.21 -15.01 -3.79
CA SER A 62 12.46 -13.79 -3.56
C SER A 62 13.05 -12.96 -2.43
N LEU A 63 13.40 -13.59 -1.30
CA LEU A 63 14.03 -12.91 -0.17
C LEU A 63 15.40 -12.34 -0.51
N LYS A 64 16.20 -13.02 -1.35
CA LYS A 64 17.48 -12.49 -1.83
C LYS A 64 17.31 -11.21 -2.64
N LYS A 65 16.23 -11.06 -3.40
CA LYS A 65 15.95 -9.80 -4.10
C LYS A 65 15.38 -8.75 -3.15
N LEU A 66 14.41 -9.15 -2.33
CA LEU A 66 13.75 -8.27 -1.37
C LEU A 66 14.80 -7.62 -0.44
N SER A 67 15.78 -8.39 0.04
CA SER A 67 16.83 -7.89 0.92
C SER A 67 17.78 -6.86 0.30
N ARG A 68 17.81 -6.79 -1.04
CA ARG A 68 18.61 -5.82 -1.80
C ARG A 68 17.79 -4.65 -2.34
N ALA A 69 16.46 -4.76 -2.33
CA ALA A 69 15.57 -3.73 -2.86
C ALA A 69 15.64 -2.46 -2.01
N LYS A 70 15.74 -1.30 -2.68
CA LYS A 70 15.75 0.00 -2.02
C LYS A 70 14.35 0.52 -1.70
N ILE A 71 13.37 0.11 -2.48
CA ILE A 71 11.96 0.46 -2.28
C ILE A 71 11.20 -0.82 -1.97
N TRP A 72 10.60 -0.86 -0.79
CA TRP A 72 9.64 -1.88 -0.40
C TRP A 72 8.23 -1.31 -0.50
N GLN A 73 7.26 -2.14 -0.86
CA GLN A 73 5.85 -1.78 -0.78
C GLN A 73 5.09 -2.87 -0.02
N ALA A 74 4.25 -2.46 0.91
CA ALA A 74 3.33 -3.35 1.60
C ALA A 74 1.91 -2.92 1.31
N ASP A 75 1.08 -3.88 0.98
CA ASP A 75 -0.35 -3.67 0.78
C ASP A 75 -1.05 -4.96 1.17
N GLY A 76 -2.25 -4.84 1.71
CA GLY A 76 -2.98 -6.03 2.06
C GLY A 76 -4.45 -6.00 1.68
N THR A 77 -4.92 -7.17 1.32
CA THR A 77 -6.23 -7.41 0.72
C THR A 77 -7.09 -8.30 1.63
N PHE A 78 -8.39 -8.00 1.66
CA PHE A 78 -9.38 -8.69 2.50
C PHE A 78 -10.18 -9.71 1.70
N ASP A 79 -10.62 -9.33 0.49
CA ASP A 79 -11.56 -10.12 -0.33
C ASP A 79 -11.00 -11.49 -0.74
N THR A 80 -9.68 -11.62 -0.81
CA THR A 80 -9.00 -12.87 -1.19
C THR A 80 -8.43 -13.64 -0.01
N ALA A 81 -8.58 -13.13 1.23
CA ALA A 81 -8.20 -13.87 2.42
C ALA A 81 -9.18 -15.04 2.66
N PRO A 82 -8.72 -16.25 3.00
CA PRO A 82 -9.60 -17.35 3.39
C PRO A 82 -10.38 -16.98 4.66
N ASP A 83 -11.60 -17.48 4.84
CA ASP A 83 -12.48 -17.07 5.96
C ASP A 83 -11.86 -17.23 7.36
N ILE A 84 -10.91 -18.14 7.52
CA ILE A 84 -10.18 -18.38 8.78
C ILE A 84 -9.07 -17.35 9.06
N PHE A 85 -8.81 -16.42 8.14
CA PHE A 85 -7.86 -15.31 8.28
C PHE A 85 -8.54 -13.98 7.94
N THR A 86 -8.09 -12.90 8.58
CA THR A 86 -8.66 -11.57 8.35
C THR A 86 -8.08 -10.91 7.10
N LYS A 87 -6.80 -11.12 6.79
CA LYS A 87 -6.10 -10.35 5.77
C LYS A 87 -4.94 -11.11 5.15
N ILE A 88 -4.67 -10.84 3.87
CA ILE A 88 -3.41 -11.17 3.22
C ILE A 88 -2.56 -9.91 3.18
N LEU A 89 -1.35 -9.96 3.71
CA LEU A 89 -0.32 -8.94 3.48
C LEU A 89 0.60 -9.40 2.36
N ALA A 90 0.78 -8.58 1.33
CA ALA A 90 1.73 -8.83 0.26
C ALA A 90 2.88 -7.81 0.32
N ILE A 91 4.11 -8.31 0.41
CA ILE A 91 5.32 -7.49 0.39
C ILE A 91 5.95 -7.54 -0.99
N HIS A 92 6.16 -6.37 -1.56
CA HIS A 92 6.76 -6.19 -2.86
C HIS A 92 8.11 -5.48 -2.74
N GLY A 93 9.02 -5.81 -3.65
CA GLY A 93 10.31 -5.13 -3.79
C GLY A 93 10.47 -4.56 -5.20
N GLU A 94 11.13 -3.41 -5.29
CA GLU A 94 11.63 -2.89 -6.57
C GLU A 94 12.83 -3.70 -7.07
N TYR A 95 12.80 -4.03 -8.35
CA TYR A 95 13.85 -4.74 -9.05
C TYR A 95 13.97 -4.27 -10.51
N ARG A 96 15.07 -3.59 -10.84
CA ARG A 96 15.38 -3.10 -12.20
C ARG A 96 14.26 -2.25 -12.82
N GLY A 97 13.66 -1.37 -12.02
CA GLY A 97 12.57 -0.48 -12.41
C GLY A 97 11.17 -1.11 -12.31
N GLU A 98 11.08 -2.38 -11.89
CA GLU A 98 9.82 -3.11 -11.77
C GLU A 98 9.50 -3.48 -10.33
N THR A 99 8.23 -3.38 -9.94
CA THR A 99 7.78 -3.86 -8.62
C THR A 99 7.26 -5.29 -8.73
N LEU A 100 7.83 -6.20 -7.95
CA LEU A 100 7.49 -7.63 -7.92
C LEU A 100 6.97 -8.05 -6.54
N PRO A 101 5.98 -8.95 -6.46
CA PRO A 101 5.54 -9.56 -5.20
C PRO A 101 6.58 -10.61 -4.76
N LEU A 102 7.09 -10.51 -3.53
CA LEU A 102 8.22 -11.31 -3.07
C LEU A 102 7.95 -12.07 -1.77
N ALA A 103 6.98 -11.63 -0.96
CA ALA A 103 6.53 -12.37 0.21
C ALA A 103 5.03 -12.14 0.46
N TYR A 104 4.38 -13.12 1.09
CA TYR A 104 2.96 -13.08 1.44
C TYR A 104 2.79 -13.53 2.89
N ALA A 105 1.88 -12.91 3.63
CA ALA A 105 1.50 -13.35 4.97
C ALA A 105 -0.01 -13.43 5.12
N LEU A 106 -0.48 -14.50 5.74
CA LEU A 106 -1.85 -14.65 6.23
C LEU A 106 -1.90 -14.16 7.66
N LEU A 107 -2.76 -13.18 7.94
CA LEU A 107 -2.84 -12.50 9.23
C LEU A 107 -4.18 -12.76 9.92
N PRO A 108 -4.17 -12.95 11.25
CA PRO A 108 -5.39 -13.19 12.02
C PRO A 108 -6.20 -11.91 12.24
N ASP A 109 -5.55 -10.74 12.22
CA ASP A 109 -6.16 -9.45 12.50
C ASP A 109 -5.40 -8.28 11.82
N LYS A 110 -5.76 -7.05 12.17
CA LYS A 110 -5.17 -5.79 11.66
C LYS A 110 -4.31 -5.08 12.71
N LEU A 111 -3.82 -5.82 13.72
CA LEU A 111 -3.06 -5.24 14.82
C LEU A 111 -1.59 -5.06 14.45
N GLU A 112 -0.98 -4.02 15.01
CA GLU A 112 0.46 -3.74 14.87
C GLU A 112 1.33 -4.95 15.26
N SER A 113 0.96 -5.66 16.32
CA SER A 113 1.67 -6.86 16.79
C SER A 113 1.74 -7.95 15.71
N SER A 114 0.65 -8.14 14.97
CA SER A 114 0.56 -9.18 13.93
C SER A 114 1.39 -8.80 12.70
N TYR A 115 1.36 -7.52 12.29
CA TYR A 115 2.26 -7.01 11.25
C TYR A 115 3.72 -7.11 11.64
N ARG A 116 4.06 -6.73 12.87
CA ARG A 116 5.43 -6.79 13.37
C ARG A 116 5.95 -8.22 13.38
N ARG A 117 5.15 -9.20 13.86
CA ARG A 117 5.52 -10.62 13.81
C ARG A 117 5.72 -11.12 12.38
N ALA A 118 4.81 -10.80 11.46
CA ALA A 118 4.96 -11.23 10.06
C ALA A 118 6.21 -10.62 9.38
N LEU A 119 6.52 -9.35 9.65
CA LEU A 119 7.72 -8.70 9.12
C LEU A 119 9.00 -9.25 9.78
N LEU A 120 9.01 -9.49 11.10
CA LEU A 120 10.13 -10.13 11.78
C LEU A 120 10.40 -11.53 11.23
N ALA A 121 9.37 -12.35 11.05
CA ALA A 121 9.50 -13.66 10.42
C ALA A 121 10.18 -13.61 9.05
N ILE A 122 9.92 -12.57 8.24
CA ILE A 122 10.62 -12.34 6.96
C ILE A 122 12.09 -12.01 7.20
N LEU A 123 12.40 -11.15 8.17
CA LEU A 123 13.77 -10.75 8.51
C LEU A 123 14.59 -11.91 9.06
N ASP A 124 14.02 -12.69 9.97
CA ASP A 124 14.64 -13.88 10.55
C ASP A 124 14.91 -14.91 9.46
N THR A 125 13.97 -15.13 8.54
CA THR A 125 14.18 -16.02 7.38
C THR A 125 15.30 -15.52 6.45
N ILE A 126 15.44 -14.20 6.27
CA ILE A 126 16.55 -13.62 5.49
C ILE A 126 17.89 -13.97 6.16
N GLU A 127 17.97 -13.85 7.48
CA GLU A 127 19.15 -14.19 8.28
C GLU A 127 19.47 -15.70 8.21
N ASP A 128 18.46 -16.56 8.39
CA ASP A 128 18.58 -18.02 8.30
C ASP A 128 19.11 -18.47 6.93
N PHE A 129 18.72 -17.78 5.87
CA PHE A 129 19.26 -18.02 4.53
C PHE A 129 20.64 -17.43 4.26
N SER A 130 21.23 -16.76 5.27
CA SER A 130 22.50 -16.04 5.22
C SER A 130 22.51 -14.98 4.11
N LEU A 131 21.39 -14.28 3.96
CA LEU A 131 21.24 -13.18 3.01
C LEU A 131 21.58 -11.84 3.69
N PRO A 132 21.99 -10.81 2.93
CA PRO A 132 22.27 -9.50 3.51
C PRO A 132 21.04 -8.92 4.19
N ALA A 133 21.22 -8.30 5.36
CA ALA A 133 20.15 -7.59 6.06
C ALA A 133 19.55 -6.49 5.16
N PRO A 134 18.21 -6.36 5.12
CA PRO A 134 17.55 -5.37 4.30
C PRO A 134 17.75 -3.95 4.82
N HIS A 135 18.13 -3.05 3.91
CA HIS A 135 18.22 -1.62 4.17
C HIS A 135 17.46 -0.83 3.09
N PRO A 136 16.12 -0.91 3.07
CA PRO A 136 15.32 -0.10 2.17
C PRO A 136 15.49 1.38 2.53
N THR A 137 15.58 2.24 1.52
CA THR A 137 15.56 3.70 1.70
C THR A 137 14.13 4.22 1.80
N THR A 138 13.18 3.49 1.21
CA THR A 138 11.75 3.83 1.24
C THR A 138 10.91 2.60 1.50
N PHE A 139 9.88 2.79 2.31
CA PHE A 139 8.77 1.87 2.43
C PHE A 139 7.47 2.58 2.01
N ILE A 140 6.73 2.03 1.05
CA ILE A 140 5.42 2.55 0.64
C ILE A 140 4.32 1.66 1.23
N SER A 141 3.34 2.27 1.89
CA SER A 141 2.25 1.54 2.56
C SER A 141 0.89 2.25 2.37
N ASP A 142 -0.19 1.54 2.66
CA ASP A 142 -1.54 2.10 2.72
C ASP A 142 -1.76 2.93 4.01
N LEU A 143 -2.99 3.43 4.21
CA LEU A 143 -3.35 4.19 5.41
C LEU A 143 -3.66 3.28 6.61
N GLU A 144 -2.98 2.13 6.78
CA GLU A 144 -3.18 1.24 7.91
C GLU A 144 -2.18 1.50 9.05
N LYS A 145 -2.68 2.07 10.15
CA LYS A 145 -1.84 2.52 11.27
C LYS A 145 -1.02 1.38 11.90
N GLY A 146 -1.60 0.19 12.05
CA GLY A 146 -0.89 -0.96 12.63
C GLY A 146 0.32 -1.37 11.80
N LEU A 147 0.15 -1.46 10.48
CA LEU A 147 1.24 -1.77 9.55
C LEU A 147 2.30 -0.66 9.53
N ASN A 148 1.87 0.60 9.48
CA ASN A 148 2.76 1.75 9.47
C ASN A 148 3.64 1.82 10.73
N ASN A 149 3.05 1.60 11.91
CA ASN A 149 3.81 1.55 13.15
C ASN A 149 4.83 0.41 13.16
N ALA A 150 4.44 -0.79 12.71
CA ALA A 150 5.34 -1.94 12.61
C ALA A 150 6.51 -1.67 11.67
N ILE A 151 6.26 -1.04 10.51
CA ILE A 151 7.30 -0.65 9.56
C ILE A 151 8.25 0.37 10.20
N THR A 152 7.74 1.43 10.82
CA THR A 152 8.58 2.45 11.46
C THR A 152 9.44 1.87 12.58
N ALA A 153 8.91 0.91 13.34
CA ALA A 153 9.66 0.25 14.40
C ALA A 153 10.79 -0.65 13.87
N LEU A 154 10.56 -1.36 12.76
CA LEU A 154 11.52 -2.32 12.20
C LEU A 154 12.52 -1.68 11.21
N PHE A 155 12.12 -0.60 10.54
CA PHE A 155 12.92 0.09 9.54
C PHE A 155 13.01 1.60 9.84
N PRO A 156 13.58 2.00 11.00
CA PRO A 156 13.57 3.41 11.45
C PRO A 156 14.33 4.35 10.52
N ASN A 157 15.26 3.82 9.72
CA ASN A 157 16.05 4.59 8.75
C ASN A 157 15.38 4.68 7.37
N ALA A 158 14.32 3.90 7.11
CA ALA A 158 13.58 3.97 5.86
C ALA A 158 12.54 5.09 5.95
N GLN A 159 12.40 5.86 4.87
CA GLN A 159 11.29 6.81 4.77
C GLN A 159 9.99 6.04 4.52
N LEU A 160 9.08 6.06 5.50
CA LEU A 160 7.71 5.56 5.31
C LEU A 160 6.89 6.61 4.54
N ARG A 161 6.41 6.23 3.36
CA ARG A 161 5.53 7.03 2.51
C ARG A 161 4.17 6.37 2.38
N LEU A 162 3.12 7.10 2.74
CA LEU A 162 1.75 6.68 2.49
C LEU A 162 1.42 6.87 1.02
N CYS A 163 0.78 5.86 0.43
CA CYS A 163 0.39 5.91 -0.96
C CYS A 163 -0.57 7.08 -1.24
N LEU A 164 -0.22 7.92 -2.23
CA LEU A 164 -1.04 9.06 -2.66
C LEU A 164 -2.45 8.65 -3.12
N PHE A 165 -2.58 7.49 -3.76
CA PHE A 165 -3.88 6.96 -4.17
C PHE A 165 -4.79 6.74 -2.95
N HIS A 166 -4.27 6.11 -1.91
CA HIS A 166 -5.01 5.85 -0.68
C HIS A 166 -5.34 7.13 0.09
N LEU A 167 -4.45 8.12 0.11
CA LEU A 167 -4.74 9.44 0.68
C LEU A 167 -5.93 10.09 -0.03
N ARG A 168 -5.87 10.18 -1.37
CA ARG A 168 -6.95 10.74 -2.19
C ARG A 168 -8.25 9.96 -1.99
N GLN A 169 -8.19 8.64 -1.97
CA GLN A 169 -9.37 7.79 -1.80
C GLN A 169 -10.00 7.97 -0.41
N ALA A 170 -9.20 8.10 0.65
CA ALA A 170 -9.70 8.41 1.99
C ALA A 170 -10.36 9.80 2.04
N ALA A 171 -9.72 10.81 1.46
CA ALA A 171 -10.28 12.15 1.35
C ALA A 171 -11.60 12.15 0.56
N PHE A 172 -11.68 11.43 -0.56
CA PHE A 172 -12.90 11.37 -1.37
C PHE A 172 -14.04 10.63 -0.64
N ARG A 173 -13.73 9.55 0.07
CA ARG A 173 -14.70 8.87 0.95
C ARG A 173 -15.28 9.84 1.99
N LYS A 174 -14.48 10.78 2.51
CA LYS A 174 -15.00 11.83 3.39
C LYS A 174 -15.98 12.74 2.67
N VAL A 175 -15.66 13.23 1.46
CA VAL A 175 -16.58 14.02 0.63
C VAL A 175 -17.91 13.29 0.42
N GLN A 176 -17.86 11.98 0.11
CA GLN A 176 -19.06 11.15 -0.03
C GLN A 176 -19.87 11.05 1.27
N SER A 177 -19.20 10.84 2.41
CA SER A 177 -19.87 10.76 3.72
C SER A 177 -20.56 12.06 4.14
N LEU A 178 -20.14 13.19 3.57
CA LEU A 178 -20.76 14.50 3.78
C LEU A 178 -21.89 14.79 2.79
N GLY A 179 -22.24 13.84 1.91
CA GLY A 179 -23.28 14.03 0.90
C GLY A 179 -22.85 14.89 -0.30
N LEU A 180 -21.57 15.25 -0.42
CA LEU A 180 -21.07 16.22 -1.41
C LEU A 180 -20.70 15.59 -2.75
N GLN A 181 -21.03 14.32 -2.99
CA GLN A 181 -20.64 13.62 -4.22
C GLN A 181 -21.29 14.24 -5.48
N ALA A 182 -22.54 14.69 -5.38
CA ALA A 182 -23.23 15.35 -6.49
C ALA A 182 -22.56 16.69 -6.80
N ALA A 183 -22.38 17.55 -5.79
CA ALA A 183 -21.70 18.85 -5.92
C ALA A 183 -20.25 18.71 -6.44
N TYR A 184 -19.53 17.65 -6.06
CA TYR A 184 -18.19 17.39 -6.61
C TYR A 184 -18.20 17.12 -8.13
N ARG A 185 -19.28 16.55 -8.65
CA ARG A 185 -19.45 16.19 -10.06
C ARG A 185 -20.17 17.27 -10.87
N ASP A 186 -20.56 18.36 -10.24
CA ASP A 186 -21.22 19.47 -10.90
C ASP A 186 -20.28 20.09 -11.96
N GLU A 187 -20.82 20.28 -13.16
CA GLU A 187 -20.09 20.86 -14.29
C GLU A 187 -20.20 22.38 -14.31
N GLU A 188 -21.26 22.93 -13.73
CA GLU A 188 -21.54 24.37 -13.67
C GLU A 188 -20.88 25.01 -12.44
N ASP A 189 -20.83 24.29 -11.31
CA ASP A 189 -20.13 24.73 -10.08
C ASP A 189 -18.94 23.82 -9.75
N SER A 190 -17.72 24.30 -9.98
CA SER A 190 -16.51 23.55 -9.66
C SER A 190 -15.98 23.74 -8.23
N SER A 191 -16.65 24.53 -7.38
CA SER A 191 -16.14 24.94 -6.06
C SER A 191 -15.73 23.76 -5.17
N VAL A 192 -16.62 22.78 -4.99
CA VAL A 192 -16.34 21.56 -4.21
C VAL A 192 -15.21 20.74 -4.82
N ARG A 193 -15.18 20.63 -6.15
CA ARG A 193 -14.16 19.87 -6.88
C ARG A 193 -12.78 20.52 -6.75
N ASP A 194 -12.71 21.83 -6.85
CA ASP A 194 -11.48 22.60 -6.81
C ASP A 194 -10.92 22.69 -5.38
N SER A 195 -11.78 22.91 -4.37
CA SER A 195 -11.38 22.80 -2.96
C SER A 195 -10.85 21.41 -2.59
N PHE A 196 -11.46 20.35 -3.12
CA PHE A 196 -10.93 18.99 -2.93
C PHE A 196 -9.55 18.83 -3.57
N ARG A 197 -9.35 19.36 -4.78
CA ARG A 197 -8.05 19.33 -5.47
C ARG A 197 -7.00 20.12 -4.70
N GLU A 198 -7.34 21.29 -4.18
CA GLU A 198 -6.42 22.10 -3.35
C GLU A 198 -5.94 21.31 -2.13
N MET A 199 -6.86 20.67 -1.41
CA MET A 199 -6.51 19.86 -0.23
C MET A 199 -5.64 18.64 -0.56
N VAL A 200 -5.92 17.94 -1.65
CA VAL A 200 -5.06 16.83 -2.10
C VAL A 200 -3.72 17.34 -2.65
N GLY A 201 -3.71 18.55 -3.23
CA GLY A 201 -2.54 19.24 -3.74
C GLY A 201 -1.49 19.55 -2.68
N LEU A 202 -1.89 19.64 -1.40
CA LEU A 202 -0.98 19.82 -0.26
C LEU A 202 0.09 18.74 -0.18
N ALA A 203 -0.15 17.55 -0.74
CA ALA A 203 0.85 16.49 -0.82
C ALA A 203 2.10 16.92 -1.60
N PHE A 204 2.02 17.97 -2.41
CA PHE A 204 3.12 18.48 -3.22
C PHE A 204 3.69 19.80 -2.70
N VAL A 205 3.39 20.19 -1.47
CA VAL A 205 4.01 21.38 -0.85
C VAL A 205 5.26 20.93 -0.07
N PRO A 206 6.35 21.71 0.01
CA PRO A 206 7.44 21.43 0.95
C PRO A 206 6.90 21.19 2.37
N PRO A 207 7.33 20.14 3.10
CA PRO A 207 6.77 19.79 4.40
C PRO A 207 6.67 20.95 5.41
N GLU A 208 7.64 21.86 5.39
CA GLU A 208 7.74 23.06 6.21
C GLU A 208 6.61 24.08 5.95
N ASP A 209 6.07 24.09 4.74
CA ASP A 209 5.07 25.05 4.28
C ASP A 209 3.63 24.49 4.30
N VAL A 210 3.48 23.20 4.63
CA VAL A 210 2.17 22.51 4.58
C VAL A 210 1.14 23.18 5.48
N GLU A 211 1.51 23.59 6.69
CA GLU A 211 0.56 24.21 7.63
C GLU A 211 0.10 25.59 7.17
N GLU A 212 1.01 26.38 6.58
CA GLU A 212 0.73 27.70 6.00
C GLU A 212 -0.22 27.57 4.81
N CYS A 213 0.16 26.75 3.81
CA CYS A 213 -0.64 26.51 2.61
C CYS A 213 -2.01 25.89 2.93
N PHE A 214 -2.07 25.01 3.94
CA PHE A 214 -3.33 24.44 4.41
C PHE A 214 -4.25 25.51 4.98
N THR A 215 -3.71 26.47 5.75
CA THR A 215 -4.51 27.54 6.35
C THR A 215 -5.13 28.43 5.27
N GLU A 216 -4.37 28.77 4.22
CA GLU A 216 -4.88 29.49 3.06
C GLU A 216 -5.99 28.71 2.34
N ALA A 217 -5.74 27.43 2.02
CA ALA A 217 -6.73 26.56 1.38
C ALA A 217 -8.00 26.38 2.23
N LYS A 218 -7.86 26.26 3.56
CA LYS A 218 -8.98 26.13 4.49
C LYS A 218 -9.86 27.39 4.51
N ASN A 219 -9.23 28.57 4.49
CA ASN A 219 -9.95 29.86 4.49
C ASN A 219 -10.71 30.10 3.18
N ASN A 220 -10.25 29.51 2.07
CA ASN A 220 -10.90 29.60 0.77
C ASN A 220 -12.02 28.56 0.55
N LEU A 221 -12.30 27.69 1.54
CA LEU A 221 -13.31 26.66 1.39
C LEU A 221 -14.73 27.24 1.32
N PRO A 222 -15.59 26.78 0.39
CA PRO A 222 -17.01 27.09 0.45
C PRO A 222 -17.64 26.51 1.72
N PRO A 223 -18.75 27.09 2.24
CA PRO A 223 -19.39 26.64 3.48
C PRO A 223 -19.68 25.13 3.53
N ALA A 224 -20.07 24.55 2.39
CA ALA A 224 -20.33 23.11 2.27
C ALA A 224 -19.10 22.23 2.59
N MET A 225 -17.87 22.75 2.41
CA MET A 225 -16.61 22.02 2.59
C MET A 225 -15.96 22.26 3.96
N HIS A 226 -16.50 23.11 4.83
CA HIS A 226 -15.90 23.40 6.14
C HIS A 226 -15.70 22.13 6.98
N ALA A 227 -16.70 21.23 7.01
CA ALA A 227 -16.59 19.94 7.71
C ALA A 227 -15.51 19.02 7.12
N PHE A 228 -15.23 19.14 5.81
CA PHE A 228 -14.12 18.43 5.17
C PHE A 228 -12.77 19.04 5.56
N GLY A 229 -12.66 20.37 5.59
CA GLY A 229 -11.47 21.09 6.06
C GLY A 229 -11.11 20.74 7.51
N GLU A 230 -12.08 20.71 8.42
CA GLU A 230 -11.89 20.29 9.82
C GLU A 230 -11.40 18.84 9.93
N TYR A 231 -11.99 17.94 9.14
CA TYR A 231 -11.53 16.56 9.07
C TYR A 231 -10.08 16.47 8.59
N PHE A 232 -9.72 17.24 7.55
CA PHE A 232 -8.38 17.20 6.98
C PHE A 232 -7.35 17.78 7.95
N GLU A 233 -7.65 18.91 8.60
CA GLU A 233 -6.79 19.53 9.63
C GLU A 233 -6.48 18.55 10.76
N THR A 234 -7.54 17.94 11.30
CA THR A 234 -7.41 17.05 12.47
C THR A 234 -6.77 15.71 12.15
N THR A 235 -6.94 15.21 10.92
CA THR A 235 -6.46 13.88 10.54
C THR A 235 -5.05 13.91 9.95
N TYR A 236 -4.71 14.96 9.20
CA TYR A 236 -3.53 15.00 8.34
C TYR A 236 -2.54 16.15 8.64
N VAL A 237 -2.99 17.27 9.23
CA VAL A 237 -2.17 18.49 9.34
C VAL A 237 -1.79 18.79 10.80
N LYS A 238 -2.73 19.27 11.62
CA LYS A 238 -2.45 19.78 12.98
C LYS A 238 -2.80 18.81 14.11
N GLY A 239 -3.67 17.84 13.84
CA GLY A 239 -4.14 16.93 14.89
C GLY A 239 -5.26 17.54 15.75
N ARG A 240 -5.44 17.03 16.98
CA ARG A 240 -6.54 17.44 17.86
C ARG A 240 -6.04 17.75 19.27
N VAL A 241 -6.51 18.85 19.86
CA VAL A 241 -6.30 19.12 21.29
C VAL A 241 -7.16 18.15 22.10
N LEU A 242 -6.49 17.29 22.88
CA LEU A 242 -7.16 16.37 23.79
C LEU A 242 -7.53 17.10 25.09
N ARG A 243 -8.70 16.76 25.64
CA ARG A 243 -9.18 17.34 26.91
C ARG A 243 -8.10 17.20 28.00
N GLY A 244 -7.73 18.32 28.61
CA GLY A 244 -6.72 18.37 29.67
C GLY A 244 -5.25 18.46 29.20
N ARG A 245 -4.97 18.50 27.88
CA ARG A 245 -3.61 18.74 27.37
C ARG A 245 -3.44 20.18 26.87
N ARG A 246 -2.29 20.80 27.18
CA ARG A 246 -1.91 22.14 26.68
C ARG A 246 -1.50 22.14 25.21
N ARG A 247 -1.07 20.99 24.66
CA ARG A 247 -0.63 20.84 23.27
C ARG A 247 -1.53 19.85 22.52
N ALA A 248 -1.74 20.10 21.23
CA ALA A 248 -2.44 19.16 20.35
C ALA A 248 -1.70 17.82 20.31
N ALA A 249 -2.46 16.71 20.31
CA ALA A 249 -1.90 15.44 19.90
C ALA A 249 -1.60 15.50 18.40
N PRO A 250 -0.47 14.94 17.93
CA PRO A 250 -0.14 14.96 16.52
C PRO A 250 -1.26 14.31 15.69
N PRO A 251 -1.42 14.72 14.41
CA PRO A 251 -2.39 14.11 13.52
C PRO A 251 -2.14 12.61 13.38
N ARG A 252 -3.20 11.87 13.06
CA ARG A 252 -3.13 10.41 12.87
C ARG A 252 -2.12 10.03 11.78
N TYR A 253 -2.03 10.84 10.73
CA TYR A 253 -1.02 10.72 9.69
C TYR A 253 -0.35 12.08 9.51
N THR A 254 0.87 12.24 10.01
CA THR A 254 1.60 13.52 9.93
C THR A 254 1.94 13.90 8.49
N PRO A 255 2.14 15.19 8.18
CA PRO A 255 2.56 15.63 6.84
C PRO A 255 3.73 14.83 6.28
N ALA A 256 4.75 14.56 7.10
CA ALA A 256 5.91 13.77 6.70
C ALA A 256 5.57 12.37 6.15
N LEU A 257 4.46 11.76 6.57
CA LEU A 257 4.05 10.44 6.11
C LEU A 257 3.36 10.47 4.73
N TRP A 258 2.53 11.48 4.45
CA TRP A 258 1.73 11.51 3.22
C TRP A 258 2.24 12.51 2.17
N ASN A 259 3.24 13.33 2.51
CA ASN A 259 3.86 14.27 1.58
C ASN A 259 4.62 13.54 0.45
N GLN A 260 4.56 14.13 -0.74
CA GLN A 260 5.08 13.61 -2.00
C GLN A 260 5.91 14.67 -2.75
N TYR A 261 6.27 15.79 -2.13
CA TYR A 261 7.01 16.88 -2.78
C TYR A 261 8.36 16.40 -3.31
N LEU A 262 9.20 15.83 -2.43
CA LEU A 262 10.51 15.28 -2.83
C LEU A 262 10.37 14.13 -3.84
N ALA A 263 9.37 13.27 -3.62
CA ALA A 263 9.07 12.19 -4.56
C ALA A 263 8.70 12.74 -5.94
N ALA A 264 8.05 13.90 -6.00
CA ALA A 264 7.71 14.55 -7.25
C ALA A 264 8.90 15.19 -7.94
N LEU A 265 9.74 15.90 -7.20
CA LEU A 265 10.99 16.47 -7.71
C LEU A 265 11.92 15.40 -8.31
N ASN A 266 12.08 14.29 -7.58
CA ASN A 266 12.95 13.19 -7.99
C ASN A 266 12.30 12.22 -9.00
N ASN A 267 11.05 12.48 -9.40
CA ASN A 267 10.26 11.61 -10.27
C ASN A 267 10.19 10.14 -9.77
N GLU A 268 10.09 9.98 -8.45
CA GLU A 268 9.98 8.70 -7.77
C GLU A 268 8.54 8.16 -7.78
N PRO A 269 8.34 6.85 -7.53
CA PRO A 269 7.02 6.28 -7.36
C PRO A 269 6.27 6.92 -6.17
N ARG A 270 5.11 7.54 -6.44
CA ARG A 270 4.21 8.17 -5.45
C ARG A 270 2.98 7.30 -5.10
N THR A 271 2.72 6.29 -5.92
CA THR A 271 1.57 5.40 -5.84
C THR A 271 2.03 3.95 -5.84
N ASN A 272 1.29 3.08 -5.16
CA ASN A 272 1.47 1.63 -5.20
C ASN A 272 0.77 0.97 -6.40
N ASN A 273 0.61 1.66 -7.54
CA ASN A 273 -0.17 1.18 -8.70
C ASN A 273 0.21 -0.23 -9.16
N ALA A 274 1.49 -0.60 -9.12
CA ALA A 274 1.94 -1.94 -9.49
C ALA A 274 1.40 -3.00 -8.51
N THR A 275 1.39 -2.67 -7.22
CA THR A 275 0.84 -3.51 -6.15
C THR A 275 -0.68 -3.58 -6.22
N GLU A 276 -1.39 -2.48 -6.52
CA GLU A 276 -2.85 -2.55 -6.73
C GLU A 276 -3.23 -3.30 -8.01
N ALA A 277 -2.49 -3.09 -9.10
CA ALA A 277 -2.68 -3.87 -10.32
C ALA A 277 -2.42 -5.35 -10.06
N TRP A 278 -1.45 -5.66 -9.20
CA TRP A 278 -1.20 -7.02 -8.71
C TRP A 278 -2.41 -7.55 -7.94
N HIS A 279 -2.92 -6.83 -6.93
CA HIS A 279 -4.08 -7.26 -6.14
C HIS A 279 -5.33 -7.49 -7.00
N ASN A 280 -5.64 -6.56 -7.92
CA ASN A 280 -6.76 -6.68 -8.84
C ASN A 280 -6.63 -7.90 -9.77
N ARG A 281 -5.42 -8.14 -10.31
CA ARG A 281 -5.14 -9.34 -11.11
C ARG A 281 -5.26 -10.59 -10.25
N PHE A 282 -4.68 -10.58 -9.06
CA PHE A 282 -4.64 -11.72 -8.15
C PHE A 282 -6.07 -12.12 -7.72
N GLN A 283 -6.93 -11.15 -7.38
CA GLN A 283 -8.35 -11.40 -7.12
C GLN A 283 -9.06 -12.04 -8.32
N THR A 284 -8.75 -11.59 -9.53
CA THR A 284 -9.29 -12.18 -10.76
C THR A 284 -8.81 -13.62 -10.98
N VAL A 285 -7.53 -13.89 -10.74
CA VAL A 285 -6.90 -15.22 -10.90
C VAL A 285 -7.42 -16.21 -9.86
N VAL A 286 -7.51 -15.77 -8.60
CA VAL A 286 -8.13 -16.54 -7.50
C VAL A 286 -9.59 -16.85 -7.86
N GLY A 287 -10.29 -15.91 -8.48
CA GLY A 287 -11.59 -16.11 -9.14
C GLY A 287 -12.77 -16.35 -8.18
N LYS A 288 -12.57 -16.11 -6.88
CA LYS A 288 -13.56 -16.24 -5.81
C LYS A 288 -13.22 -15.27 -4.68
N SER A 289 -14.25 -14.67 -4.08
CA SER A 289 -14.13 -14.09 -2.74
C SER A 289 -13.90 -15.21 -1.74
N HIS A 290 -13.02 -14.98 -0.77
CA HIS A 290 -12.70 -15.93 0.31
C HIS A 290 -12.41 -17.36 -0.20
N PRO A 291 -11.31 -17.56 -0.97
CA PRO A 291 -10.92 -18.87 -1.44
C PRO A 291 -10.61 -19.83 -0.29
N THR A 292 -10.73 -21.13 -0.54
CA THR A 292 -10.18 -22.15 0.37
C THR A 292 -8.68 -21.93 0.56
N LEU A 293 -8.16 -22.15 1.77
CA LEU A 293 -6.75 -21.91 2.11
C LEU A 293 -5.79 -22.57 1.10
N PHE A 294 -6.00 -23.86 0.82
CA PHE A 294 -5.11 -24.61 -0.07
C PHE A 294 -5.17 -24.17 -1.53
N HIS A 295 -6.30 -23.62 -1.98
CA HIS A 295 -6.40 -22.97 -3.30
C HIS A 295 -5.59 -21.68 -3.32
N LEU A 296 -5.72 -20.85 -2.29
CA LEU A 296 -4.93 -19.63 -2.17
C LEU A 296 -3.42 -19.90 -2.16
N ILE A 297 -2.96 -20.88 -1.37
CA ILE A 297 -1.53 -21.25 -1.34
C ILE A 297 -1.06 -21.73 -2.72
N LYS A 298 -1.89 -22.47 -3.48
CA LYS A 298 -1.57 -22.82 -4.86
C LYS A 298 -1.41 -21.61 -5.76
N GLU A 299 -2.23 -20.56 -5.60
CA GLU A 299 -2.07 -19.33 -6.36
C GLU A 299 -0.81 -18.55 -5.92
N PHE A 300 -0.47 -18.49 -4.62
CA PHE A 300 0.81 -17.93 -4.17
C PHE A 300 2.02 -18.66 -4.77
N LYS A 301 1.97 -19.99 -4.88
CA LYS A 301 3.03 -20.79 -5.51
C LYS A 301 3.20 -20.48 -7.00
N LYS A 302 2.11 -20.17 -7.71
CA LYS A 302 2.19 -19.74 -9.12
C LYS A 302 2.76 -18.34 -9.24
N GLU A 303 2.32 -17.41 -8.40
CA GLU A 303 2.86 -16.05 -8.35
C GLU A 303 4.36 -16.04 -8.03
N GLU A 304 4.83 -16.91 -7.13
CA GLU A 304 6.27 -17.07 -6.86
C GLU A 304 7.04 -17.59 -8.10
N ALA A 305 6.48 -18.55 -8.83
CA ALA A 305 7.08 -19.05 -10.05
C ALA A 305 7.12 -17.98 -11.16
N ASP A 306 6.03 -17.23 -11.34
CA ASP A 306 5.93 -16.13 -12.30
C ASP A 306 6.92 -15.00 -11.96
N SER A 307 7.00 -14.60 -10.69
CA SER A 307 8.03 -13.65 -10.22
C SER A 307 9.43 -14.16 -10.50
N THR A 308 9.70 -15.46 -10.32
CA THR A 308 11.01 -16.06 -10.63
C THR A 308 11.36 -15.95 -12.10
N VAL A 309 10.40 -16.22 -12.99
CA VAL A 309 10.60 -16.03 -14.44
C VAL A 309 10.85 -14.56 -14.77
N MET A 310 10.03 -13.64 -14.23
CA MET A 310 10.19 -12.21 -14.44
C MET A 310 11.57 -11.70 -13.99
N MET A 311 12.07 -12.18 -12.84
CA MET A 311 13.41 -11.84 -12.37
C MET A 311 14.51 -12.30 -13.34
N ALA A 312 14.40 -13.52 -13.88
CA ALA A 312 15.35 -14.05 -14.86
C ALA A 312 15.30 -13.28 -16.18
N GLU A 313 14.11 -12.90 -16.65
CA GLU A 313 13.93 -12.07 -17.85
C GLU A 313 14.55 -10.69 -17.69
N LEU A 314 14.34 -10.04 -16.54
CA LEU A 314 14.96 -8.75 -16.21
C LEU A 314 16.49 -8.86 -16.11
N ASP A 315 17.00 -9.97 -15.57
CA ASP A 315 18.45 -10.24 -15.51
C ASP A 315 19.05 -10.44 -16.92
N ALA A 316 18.28 -10.98 -17.85
CA ALA A 316 18.63 -11.06 -19.27
C ALA A 316 18.38 -9.75 -20.06
N GLY A 317 18.00 -8.65 -19.40
CA GLY A 317 17.73 -7.37 -20.04
C GLY A 317 16.43 -7.29 -20.83
N LYS A 318 15.53 -8.27 -20.66
CA LYS A 318 14.20 -8.26 -21.29
C LYS A 318 13.25 -7.32 -20.56
N LYS A 319 12.24 -6.84 -21.28
CA LYS A 319 11.11 -6.10 -20.71
C LYS A 319 10.00 -7.08 -20.34
N ILE A 320 9.59 -7.08 -19.07
CA ILE A 320 8.54 -7.98 -18.55
C ILE A 320 7.14 -7.36 -18.56
N ARG A 321 7.06 -6.03 -18.66
CA ARG A 321 5.80 -5.29 -18.73
C ARG A 321 5.84 -4.28 -19.86
N GLN A 322 4.65 -3.91 -20.33
CA GLN A 322 4.53 -2.80 -21.26
C GLN A 322 4.94 -1.49 -20.57
N PRO A 323 5.55 -0.55 -21.32
CA PRO A 323 5.86 0.77 -20.79
C PRO A 323 4.63 1.42 -20.18
N GLN A 324 4.84 2.21 -19.14
CA GLN A 324 3.79 3.03 -18.57
C GLN A 324 3.13 3.87 -19.67
N ARG A 325 1.79 3.90 -19.70
CA ARG A 325 1.04 4.67 -20.70
C ARG A 325 1.52 6.13 -20.70
N ALA A 326 1.70 6.71 -21.89
CA ALA A 326 2.17 8.09 -22.07
C ALA A 326 1.34 9.15 -21.30
N LYS A 327 0.07 8.85 -21.00
CA LYS A 327 -0.77 9.67 -20.09
C LYS A 327 -0.10 9.86 -18.72
N TYR A 328 0.31 8.76 -18.08
CA TYR A 328 0.88 8.80 -16.74
C TYR A 328 2.29 9.39 -16.72
N GLN A 329 3.08 9.14 -17.76
CA GLN A 329 4.38 9.79 -17.93
C GLN A 329 4.23 11.32 -18.00
N ARG A 330 3.26 11.81 -18.78
CA ARG A 330 2.96 13.25 -18.86
C ARG A 330 2.46 13.82 -17.53
N ILE A 331 1.64 13.08 -16.79
CA ILE A 331 1.20 13.47 -15.44
C ILE A 331 2.40 13.60 -14.50
N ASN A 332 3.30 12.61 -14.49
CA ASN A 332 4.48 12.61 -13.66
C ASN A 332 5.39 13.81 -13.97
N GLN A 333 5.64 14.09 -15.24
CA GLN A 333 6.41 15.27 -15.69
C GLN A 333 5.74 16.59 -15.32
N ARG A 334 4.40 16.68 -15.40
CA ARG A 334 3.67 17.88 -14.97
C ARG A 334 3.80 18.12 -13.47
N LEU A 335 3.64 17.08 -12.65
CA LEU A 335 3.81 17.18 -11.20
C LEU A 335 5.24 17.55 -10.81
N GLN A 336 6.24 17.00 -11.52
CA GLN A 336 7.64 17.36 -11.30
C GLN A 336 7.87 18.86 -11.59
N ARG A 337 7.44 19.35 -12.75
CA ARG A 337 7.57 20.77 -13.10
C ARG A 337 6.82 21.69 -12.14
N LEU A 338 5.62 21.29 -11.71
CA LEU A 338 4.89 22.05 -10.70
C LEU A 338 5.74 22.13 -9.41
N ALA A 339 6.22 21.01 -8.90
CA ALA A 339 7.05 20.98 -7.70
C ALA A 339 8.32 21.85 -7.85
N GLU A 340 9.00 21.81 -9.00
CA GLU A 340 10.15 22.67 -9.31
C GLU A 340 9.80 24.16 -9.29
N SER A 341 8.57 24.53 -9.68
CA SER A 341 8.08 25.91 -9.70
C SER A 341 7.39 26.36 -8.41
N TYR A 342 7.33 25.54 -7.35
CA TYR A 342 6.60 25.87 -6.12
C TYR A 342 7.02 27.22 -5.52
N GLY A 343 8.33 27.49 -5.46
CA GLY A 343 8.86 28.75 -4.91
C GLY A 343 8.31 29.98 -5.62
N GLN A 344 8.21 29.94 -6.96
CA GLN A 344 7.63 31.02 -7.76
C GLN A 344 6.14 31.24 -7.43
N PHE A 345 5.35 30.16 -7.34
CA PHE A 345 3.94 30.29 -6.96
C PHE A 345 3.78 30.88 -5.55
N LYS A 346 4.67 30.54 -4.62
CA LYS A 346 4.66 31.09 -3.26
C LYS A 346 4.98 32.59 -3.26
N GLU A 347 6.05 33.00 -3.94
CA GLU A 347 6.47 34.40 -4.05
C GLU A 347 5.42 35.29 -4.72
N GLU A 348 4.72 34.77 -5.72
CA GLU A 348 3.66 35.48 -6.44
C GLU A 348 2.30 35.47 -5.72
N GLY A 349 2.17 34.82 -4.56
CA GLY A 349 0.90 34.70 -3.83
C GLY A 349 -0.15 33.85 -4.54
N ARG A 350 0.28 32.86 -5.32
CA ARG A 350 -0.55 31.98 -6.17
C ARG A 350 -0.61 30.55 -5.65
N VAL A 351 -0.49 30.36 -4.33
CA VAL A 351 -0.46 29.04 -3.68
C VAL A 351 -1.71 28.22 -3.99
N LEU A 352 -2.92 28.80 -3.95
CA LEU A 352 -4.14 28.06 -4.29
C LEU A 352 -4.15 27.56 -5.74
N GLU A 353 -3.60 28.32 -6.69
CA GLU A 353 -3.47 27.90 -8.09
C GLU A 353 -2.51 26.71 -8.20
N TYR A 354 -1.37 26.77 -7.50
CA TYR A 354 -0.43 25.67 -7.39
C TYR A 354 -1.09 24.40 -6.86
N LEU A 355 -1.78 24.50 -5.72
CA LEU A 355 -2.44 23.37 -5.06
C LEU A 355 -3.49 22.74 -5.98
N ARG A 356 -4.31 23.56 -6.65
CA ARG A 356 -5.34 23.09 -7.58
C ARG A 356 -4.72 22.41 -8.80
N ALA A 357 -3.64 22.97 -9.36
CA ALA A 357 -2.91 22.38 -10.48
C ALA A 357 -2.29 21.02 -10.10
N CYS A 358 -1.67 20.92 -8.92
CA CYS A 358 -1.18 19.67 -8.37
C CYS A 358 -2.32 18.66 -8.21
N GLY A 359 -3.37 19.01 -7.47
CA GLY A 359 -4.52 18.14 -7.21
C GLY A 359 -5.26 17.65 -8.46
N HIS A 360 -5.32 18.46 -9.52
CA HIS A 360 -5.86 18.07 -10.83
C HIS A 360 -5.13 16.84 -11.41
N ASN A 361 -3.82 16.75 -11.20
CA ASN A 361 -2.99 15.67 -11.72
C ASN A 361 -3.01 14.39 -10.84
N VAL A 362 -3.77 14.37 -9.75
CA VAL A 362 -3.80 13.25 -8.77
C VAL A 362 -4.96 12.26 -9.01
N GLY A 363 -5.80 12.43 -10.03
CA GLY A 363 -7.07 11.69 -10.16
C GLY A 363 -7.42 11.13 -11.54
N HIS A 364 -6.55 10.30 -12.13
CA HIS A 364 -6.71 9.85 -13.51
C HIS A 364 -6.33 8.42 -13.83
#